data_AF-O94733-F1
#
_entry.id   AF-O94733-F1
#
_cell.length_a   1.000
_cell.length_b   1.000
_cell.length_c   1.000
_cell.angle_alpha   90.00
_cell.angle_beta   90.00
_cell.angle_gamma   90.00
#
_symmetry.space_group_name_H-M   'P 1'
#
loop_
_entity.id
_entity.type
_entity.pdbx_description
1 polymer ?
#
loop_
_entity_poly.entity_id
_entity_poly.type
_entity_poly.pdbx_seq_one_letter_code
_entity_poly.pdbx_strand_id
1 'polypeptide(L)'
;MVTRRLSTNVHIDLQPIRQGILLPFHDRPAEMRDLAKCNDQFFRNVRDTISEPKFTQLMELWLEKSRAEVPDADFLMTTRNIMLSFPSNEEQGHQRSASHGSTSSATSTPKRLSISSMDPARIHLWRQFCNVVGYDMPTPGEQKEAPPSPAQEAIPESPVEEAIASDSDEEEEEEIKA
;
A
#
# COMPACT_ATOMS: atom_id res chain seq x y z
N MET A 1 47.93 12.11 8.64
CA MET A 1 46.51 12.42 8.94
C MET A 1 45.92 13.09 7.70
N VAL A 2 45.15 12.36 6.89
CA VAL A 2 44.57 12.88 5.64
C VAL A 2 43.14 13.33 5.92
N THR A 3 42.95 14.65 6.00
CA THR A 3 41.63 15.28 6.11
C THR A 3 40.91 15.16 4.76
N ARG A 4 40.04 14.14 4.62
CA ARG A 4 39.09 14.08 3.49
C ARG A 4 38.13 15.25 3.59
N ARG A 5 38.38 16.29 2.78
CA ARG A 5 37.44 17.38 2.54
C ARG A 5 36.22 16.79 1.84
N LEU A 6 35.07 16.76 2.52
CA LEU A 6 33.78 16.53 1.88
C LEU A 6 33.58 17.67 0.87
N SER A 7 33.62 17.34 -0.42
CA SER A 7 33.35 18.28 -1.50
C SER A 7 31.94 18.84 -1.32
N THR A 8 31.85 20.15 -1.17
CA THR A 8 30.66 20.89 -0.71
C THR A 8 29.49 20.94 -1.70
N ASN A 9 29.50 20.15 -2.78
CA ASN A 9 28.46 20.20 -3.81
C ASN A 9 28.21 18.81 -4.44
N VAL A 10 27.81 17.83 -3.64
CA VAL A 10 27.19 16.61 -4.21
C VAL A 10 25.74 16.97 -4.51
N HIS A 11 25.46 17.23 -5.78
CA HIS A 11 24.09 17.33 -6.27
C HIS A 11 23.47 15.94 -6.19
N ILE A 12 22.50 15.75 -5.30
CA ILE A 12 21.71 14.51 -5.23
C ILE A 12 20.49 14.74 -6.11
N ASP A 13 20.45 14.07 -7.26
CA ASP A 13 19.27 14.09 -8.12
C ASP A 13 18.10 13.47 -7.34
N LEU A 14 17.12 14.30 -7.00
CA LEU A 14 15.88 13.85 -6.41
C LEU A 14 15.08 13.14 -7.50
N GLN A 15 15.17 11.81 -7.55
CA GLN A 15 14.28 11.04 -8.39
C GLN A 15 12.86 11.07 -7.81
N PRO A 16 11.81 11.13 -8.65
CA PRO A 16 10.45 11.00 -8.19
C PRO A 16 10.29 9.66 -7.46
N ILE A 17 9.79 9.73 -6.22
CA ILE A 17 9.50 8.55 -5.39
C ILE A 17 8.56 7.66 -6.19
N ARG A 18 8.85 6.35 -6.26
CA ARG A 18 7.94 5.41 -6.92
C ARG A 18 6.60 5.42 -6.19
N GLN A 19 5.51 5.55 -6.93
CA GLN A 19 4.15 5.42 -6.37
C GLN A 19 4.00 4.05 -5.68
N GLY A 20 3.22 4.01 -4.60
CA GLY A 20 2.98 2.78 -3.84
C GLY A 20 4.09 2.41 -2.85
N ILE A 21 5.04 3.30 -2.57
CA ILE A 21 5.96 3.11 -1.45
C ILE A 21 5.21 3.42 -0.15
N LEU A 22 5.15 2.43 0.74
CA LEU A 22 4.81 2.63 2.14
C LEU A 22 6.09 3.07 2.87
N LEU A 23 6.02 4.04 3.79
CA LEU A 23 7.13 4.31 4.69
C LEU A 23 7.55 2.98 5.35
N PRO A 24 8.85 2.63 5.33
CA PRO A 24 9.31 1.36 5.86
C PRO A 24 9.15 1.36 7.38
N PHE A 25 8.03 0.80 7.85
CA PHE A 25 7.83 0.50 9.26
C PHE A 25 8.78 -0.64 9.65
N HIS A 26 9.86 -0.34 10.36
CA HIS A 26 10.79 -1.35 10.84
C HIS A 26 10.15 -2.14 11.99
N ASP A 27 9.57 -1.42 12.95
CA ASP A 27 8.73 -1.97 14.02
C ASP A 27 7.33 -1.37 13.91
N ARG A 28 6.53 -1.97 13.02
CA ARG A 28 5.17 -1.48 12.71
C ARG A 28 4.31 -1.29 13.97
N PRO A 29 4.18 -2.26 14.90
CA PRO A 29 3.43 -2.05 16.14
C PRO A 29 3.88 -0.84 16.96
N ALA A 30 5.20 -0.65 17.15
CA ALA A 30 5.71 0.47 17.92
C ALA A 30 5.47 1.81 17.22
N GLU A 31 5.81 1.87 15.93
CA GLU A 31 5.67 3.08 15.11
C GLU A 31 4.21 3.49 14.92
N MET A 32 3.30 2.53 14.69
CA MET A 32 1.85 2.80 14.62
C MET A 32 1.30 3.30 15.94
N ARG A 33 1.81 2.82 17.08
CA ARG A 33 1.41 3.31 18.39
C ARG A 33 1.80 4.78 18.58
N ASP A 34 3.00 5.16 18.14
CA ASP A 34 3.46 6.54 18.23
C ASP A 34 2.75 7.43 17.22
N LEU A 35 2.49 6.93 16.01
CA LEU A 35 1.67 7.60 15.01
C LEU A 35 0.25 7.85 15.51
N ALA A 36 -0.35 6.88 16.21
CA ALA A 36 -1.68 7.01 16.81
C ALA A 36 -1.72 8.07 17.91
N LYS A 37 -0.69 8.16 18.75
CA LYS A 37 -0.59 9.23 19.76
C LYS A 37 -0.45 10.62 19.12
N CYS A 38 0.40 10.75 18.11
CA CYS A 38 0.65 12.03 17.44
C CYS A 38 -0.55 12.51 16.61
N ASN A 39 -1.39 11.58 16.15
CA ASN A 39 -2.54 11.89 15.30
C ASN A 39 -3.88 11.50 15.97
N ASP A 40 -3.98 11.61 17.29
CA ASP A 40 -5.14 11.14 18.07
C ASP A 40 -6.49 11.63 17.52
N GLN A 41 -6.57 12.89 17.08
CA GLN A 41 -7.79 13.43 16.46
C GLN A 41 -8.20 12.66 15.19
N PHE A 42 -7.25 12.27 14.35
CA PHE A 42 -7.52 11.48 13.15
C PHE A 42 -8.04 10.10 13.53
N PHE A 43 -7.41 9.40 14.48
CA PHE A 43 -7.85 8.07 14.91
C PHE A 43 -9.22 8.09 15.60
N ARG A 44 -9.56 9.16 16.33
CA ARG A 44 -10.93 9.39 16.82
C ARG A 44 -11.92 9.55 15.67
N ASN A 45 -11.59 10.36 14.67
CA ASN A 45 -12.46 10.51 13.49
C ASN A 45 -12.65 9.18 12.75
N VAL A 46 -11.62 8.33 12.69
CA VAL A 46 -11.73 6.98 12.14
C VAL A 46 -12.76 6.19 12.94
N ARG A 47 -12.60 6.08 14.27
CA ARG A 47 -13.54 5.40 15.17
C ARG A 47 -14.96 5.94 15.11
N ASP A 48 -15.14 7.24 14.89
CA ASP A 48 -16.48 7.84 14.81
C ASP A 48 -17.13 7.57 13.44
N THR A 49 -16.34 7.28 12.39
CA THR A 49 -16.80 7.02 11.03
C THR A 49 -17.05 5.52 10.76
N ILE A 50 -16.23 4.66 11.35
CA ILE A 50 -16.33 3.20 11.24
C ILE A 50 -16.87 2.67 12.57
N SER A 51 -17.74 1.66 12.57
CA SER A 51 -18.29 1.18 13.83
C SER A 51 -17.20 0.64 14.78
N GLU A 52 -17.46 0.73 16.09
CA GLU A 52 -16.53 0.33 17.15
C GLU A 52 -15.92 -1.08 16.96
N PRO A 53 -16.67 -2.11 16.50
CA PRO A 53 -16.08 -3.43 16.26
C PRO A 53 -15.01 -3.42 15.17
N LYS A 54 -15.23 -2.65 14.10
CA LYS A 54 -14.26 -2.50 13.00
C LYS A 54 -13.06 -1.69 13.42
N PHE A 55 -13.27 -0.65 14.23
CA PHE A 55 -12.17 0.11 14.80
C PHE A 55 -11.30 -0.77 15.70
N THR A 56 -11.89 -1.60 16.55
CA THR A 56 -11.15 -2.56 17.39
C THR A 56 -10.32 -3.52 16.53
N GLN A 57 -10.89 -4.06 15.46
CA GLN A 57 -10.18 -4.92 14.51
C GLN A 57 -8.99 -4.20 13.84
N LEU A 58 -9.16 -2.93 13.47
CA LEU A 58 -8.06 -2.12 12.93
C LEU A 58 -6.97 -1.88 13.97
N MET A 59 -7.34 -1.61 15.22
CA MET A 59 -6.38 -1.39 16.30
C MET A 59 -5.54 -2.65 16.58
N GLU A 60 -6.15 -3.84 16.54
CA GLU A 60 -5.42 -5.10 16.62
C GLU A 60 -4.43 -5.25 15.45
N LEU A 61 -4.91 -5.00 14.22
CA LEU A 61 -4.07 -5.06 13.02
C LEU A 61 -2.89 -4.08 13.09
N TRP A 62 -3.11 -2.86 13.59
CA TRP A 62 -2.12 -1.79 13.61
C TRP A 62 -1.14 -1.91 14.77
N LEU A 63 -1.60 -2.33 15.96
CA LEU A 63 -0.80 -2.27 17.19
C LEU A 63 -0.27 -3.63 17.64
N GLU A 64 -0.74 -4.73 17.07
CA GLU A 64 -0.32 -6.07 17.48
C GLU A 64 0.37 -6.84 16.35
N LYS A 65 -0.03 -6.64 15.08
CA LYS A 65 0.52 -7.42 13.96
C LYS A 65 1.80 -6.81 13.40
N SER A 66 2.88 -7.58 13.48
CA SER A 66 4.18 -7.25 12.89
C SER A 66 4.19 -7.43 11.36
N ARG A 67 5.24 -6.93 10.71
CA ARG A 67 5.48 -7.14 9.27
C ARG A 67 5.71 -8.60 8.91
N ALA A 68 6.23 -9.40 9.84
CA ALA A 68 6.45 -10.83 9.64
C ALA A 68 5.14 -11.62 9.61
N GLU A 69 4.13 -11.17 10.37
CA GLU A 69 2.80 -11.80 10.41
C GLU A 69 1.91 -11.32 9.26
N VAL A 70 1.94 -10.01 8.96
CA VAL A 70 1.13 -9.40 7.92
C VAL A 70 2.03 -8.55 7.01
N PRO A 71 2.31 -8.99 5.77
CA PRO A 71 3.06 -8.21 4.79
C PRO A 71 2.40 -6.84 4.52
N ASP A 72 3.19 -5.85 4.06
CA ASP A 72 2.70 -4.47 3.89
C ASP A 72 1.50 -4.37 2.93
N ALA A 73 1.52 -5.16 1.85
CA ALA A 73 0.42 -5.21 0.89
C ALA A 73 -0.88 -5.67 1.55
N ASP A 74 -0.83 -6.77 2.33
CA ASP A 74 -2.00 -7.32 3.02
C ASP A 74 -2.46 -6.40 4.15
N PHE A 75 -1.54 -5.75 4.84
CA PHE A 75 -1.83 -4.75 5.86
C PHE A 75 -2.65 -3.59 5.28
N LEU A 76 -2.20 -3.02 4.16
CA LEU A 76 -2.89 -1.93 3.47
C LEU A 76 -4.24 -2.38 2.91
N MET A 77 -4.29 -3.54 2.26
CA MET A 77 -5.52 -4.07 1.68
C MET A 77 -6.55 -4.41 2.75
N THR A 78 -6.14 -5.01 3.86
CA THR A 78 -7.02 -5.32 4.99
C THR A 78 -7.54 -4.05 5.63
N THR A 79 -6.65 -3.08 5.90
CA THR A 79 -7.05 -1.77 6.45
C THR A 79 -8.06 -1.08 5.54
N ARG A 80 -7.77 -1.01 4.24
CA ARG A 80 -8.66 -0.45 3.22
C ARG A 80 -10.01 -1.15 3.24
N ASN A 81 -10.03 -2.48 3.22
CA ASN A 81 -11.26 -3.26 3.17
C ASN A 81 -12.12 -3.01 4.41
N ILE A 82 -11.52 -2.93 5.60
CA ILE A 82 -12.26 -2.65 6.84
C ILE A 82 -12.81 -1.22 6.82
N MET A 83 -11.99 -0.22 6.52
CA MET A 83 -12.41 1.19 6.49
C MET A 83 -13.51 1.45 5.45
N LEU A 84 -13.48 0.74 4.32
CA LEU A 84 -14.39 0.93 3.21
C LEU A 84 -15.60 -0.01 3.23
N SER A 85 -15.63 -1.00 4.13
CA SER A 85 -16.73 -1.96 4.24
C SER A 85 -18.00 -1.32 4.79
N PHE A 86 -19.13 -1.52 4.11
CA PHE A 86 -20.44 -1.00 4.55
C PHE A 86 -20.77 -1.40 6.00
N PRO A 87 -21.48 -0.55 6.77
CA PRO A 87 -22.02 -0.97 8.05
C PRO A 87 -22.89 -2.20 7.80
N SER A 88 -22.47 -3.35 8.31
CA SER A 88 -23.29 -4.56 8.24
C SER A 88 -24.49 -4.31 9.16
N ASN A 89 -25.72 -4.45 8.64
CA ASN A 89 -26.95 -4.29 9.42
C ASN A 89 -27.05 -5.23 10.64
N GLU A 90 -26.11 -6.16 10.79
CA GLU A 90 -25.99 -7.09 11.92
C GLU A 90 -25.84 -6.38 13.28
N GLU A 91 -25.36 -5.13 13.31
CA GLU A 91 -25.28 -4.34 14.56
C GLU A 91 -26.66 -3.89 15.09
N GLN A 92 -27.72 -3.87 14.29
CA GLN A 92 -29.07 -3.51 14.78
C GLN A 92 -29.90 -4.71 15.29
N GLY A 93 -29.40 -5.94 15.18
CA GLY A 93 -30.21 -7.16 15.31
C GLY A 93 -30.31 -7.81 16.70
N HIS A 94 -29.49 -7.43 17.69
CA HIS A 94 -29.39 -8.17 18.95
C HIS A 94 -30.39 -7.75 20.03
N GLN A 95 -31.68 -7.59 19.67
CA GLN A 95 -32.80 -7.89 20.57
C GLN A 95 -34.03 -8.24 19.73
N ARG A 96 -34.12 -9.47 19.20
CA ARG A 96 -35.39 -10.21 19.13
C ARG A 96 -35.21 -11.64 18.62
N SER A 97 -35.31 -12.54 19.58
CA SER A 97 -36.07 -13.79 19.51
C SER A 97 -35.54 -14.94 18.64
N ALA A 98 -35.26 -16.03 19.34
CA ALA A 98 -35.00 -17.37 18.86
C ALA A 98 -36.08 -17.89 17.88
N SER A 99 -35.65 -18.34 16.71
CA SER A 99 -36.32 -19.38 15.90
C SER A 99 -35.29 -19.90 14.88
N HIS A 100 -34.58 -20.97 15.20
CA HIS A 100 -34.82 -22.33 14.68
C HIS A 100 -34.75 -22.45 13.15
N GLY A 101 -33.63 -23.00 12.68
CA GLY A 101 -33.59 -23.90 11.53
C GLY A 101 -33.56 -23.24 10.15
N SER A 102 -32.39 -23.24 9.52
CA SER A 102 -32.17 -23.90 8.23
C SER A 102 -30.73 -23.70 7.77
N THR A 103 -30.01 -24.81 7.72
CA THR A 103 -28.66 -24.96 7.16
C THR A 103 -28.72 -24.88 5.64
N SER A 104 -28.24 -23.79 5.06
CA SER A 104 -27.96 -23.71 3.63
C SER A 104 -26.54 -23.19 3.43
N SER A 105 -25.61 -24.13 3.26
CA SER A 105 -24.23 -23.86 2.86
C SER A 105 -24.21 -23.32 1.43
N ALA A 106 -24.20 -21.99 1.29
CA ALA A 106 -23.97 -21.33 0.02
C ALA A 106 -22.57 -20.72 0.04
N THR A 107 -21.66 -21.33 -0.72
CA THR A 107 -20.31 -20.84 -1.00
C THR A 107 -20.40 -19.52 -1.76
N SER A 108 -20.48 -18.39 -1.04
CA SER A 108 -20.55 -17.07 -1.65
C SER A 108 -19.16 -16.66 -2.15
N THR A 109 -19.02 -16.58 -3.46
CA THR A 109 -17.85 -15.97 -4.11
C THR A 109 -17.68 -14.52 -3.66
N PRO A 110 -16.42 -14.02 -3.54
CA PRO A 110 -16.14 -12.67 -3.04
C PRO A 110 -16.79 -11.63 -3.97
N LYS A 111 -17.86 -11.02 -3.46
CA LYS A 111 -18.62 -9.99 -4.16
C LYS A 111 -17.72 -8.77 -4.32
N ARG A 112 -17.18 -8.59 -5.53
CA ARG A 112 -16.41 -7.39 -5.92
C ARG A 112 -17.29 -6.17 -5.66
N LEU A 113 -16.99 -5.43 -4.59
CA LEU A 113 -17.78 -4.29 -4.17
C LEU A 113 -17.77 -3.25 -5.29
N SER A 114 -18.95 -2.90 -5.80
CA SER A 114 -19.08 -1.80 -6.76
C SER A 114 -18.67 -0.50 -6.08
N ILE A 115 -17.61 0.12 -6.59
CA ILE A 115 -17.05 1.39 -6.10
C ILE A 115 -18.12 2.50 -6.10
N SER A 116 -19.14 2.40 -6.96
CA SER A 116 -20.16 3.47 -7.13
C SER A 116 -21.04 3.71 -5.90
N SER A 117 -21.03 2.81 -4.92
CA SER A 117 -21.89 2.91 -3.73
C SER A 117 -21.15 3.34 -2.47
N MET A 118 -19.84 3.60 -2.58
CA MET A 118 -19.00 3.87 -1.42
C MET A 118 -19.22 5.28 -0.89
N ASP A 119 -19.33 5.38 0.44
CA ASP A 119 -19.44 6.67 1.14
C ASP A 119 -18.20 7.54 0.85
N PRO A 120 -18.37 8.75 0.28
CA PRO A 120 -17.27 9.68 0.02
C PRO A 120 -16.43 10.00 1.27
N ALA A 121 -17.05 10.04 2.45
CA ALA A 121 -16.34 10.29 3.71
C ALA A 121 -15.32 9.19 4.02
N ARG A 122 -15.67 7.93 3.76
CA ARG A 122 -14.77 6.79 3.97
C ARG A 122 -13.64 6.73 2.97
N ILE A 123 -13.90 7.11 1.72
CA ILE A 123 -12.84 7.25 0.71
C ILE A 123 -11.86 8.33 1.13
N HIS A 124 -12.36 9.47 1.63
CA HIS A 124 -11.51 10.54 2.14
C HIS A 124 -10.68 10.08 3.35
N LEU A 125 -11.31 9.38 4.29
CA LEU A 125 -10.65 8.83 5.47
C LEU A 125 -9.55 7.83 5.10
N TRP A 126 -9.79 6.96 4.12
CA TRP A 126 -8.76 6.05 3.59
C TRP A 126 -7.58 6.83 2.99
N ARG A 127 -7.83 7.88 2.22
CA ARG A 127 -6.75 8.73 1.68
C ARG A 127 -5.95 9.42 2.77
N GLN A 128 -6.64 9.92 3.80
CA GLN A 128 -5.97 10.51 4.96
C GLN A 128 -5.12 9.47 5.70
N PHE A 129 -5.62 8.25 5.88
CA PHE A 129 -4.83 7.15 6.44
C PHE A 129 -3.55 6.92 5.63
N CYS A 130 -3.67 6.82 4.30
CA CYS A 130 -2.52 6.68 3.42
C CYS A 130 -1.49 7.81 3.63
N ASN A 131 -1.93 9.06 3.72
CA ASN A 131 -1.03 10.19 4.00
C ASN A 131 -0.34 10.07 5.36
N VAL A 132 -1.07 9.65 6.39
CA VAL A 132 -0.56 9.48 7.76
C VAL A 132 0.51 8.39 7.82
N VAL A 133 0.31 7.28 7.12
CA VAL A 133 1.29 6.17 7.06
C VAL A 133 2.35 6.35 5.95
N GLY A 134 2.30 7.46 5.22
CA GLY A 134 3.20 7.72 4.09
C GLY A 134 3.08 6.73 2.95
N TYR A 135 1.88 6.20 2.71
CA TYR A 135 1.56 5.43 1.51
C TYR A 135 1.10 6.36 0.40
N ASP A 136 1.89 6.45 -0.67
CA ASP A 136 1.47 7.16 -1.87
C ASP A 136 0.54 6.26 -2.69
N MET A 137 -0.77 6.51 -2.65
CA MET A 137 -1.69 5.78 -3.52
C MET A 137 -1.32 6.08 -4.98
N PRO A 138 -1.27 5.07 -5.86
CA PRO A 138 -1.10 5.34 -7.28
C PRO A 138 -2.21 6.30 -7.72
N THR A 139 -1.80 7.49 -8.17
CA THR A 139 -2.70 8.43 -8.83
C THR A 139 -3.40 7.62 -9.90
N PRO A 140 -4.75 7.57 -9.95
CA PRO A 140 -5.45 6.89 -11.02
C PRO A 140 -4.86 7.49 -12.28
N GLY A 141 -4.07 6.69 -13.01
CA GLY A 141 -3.38 7.20 -14.18
C GLY A 141 -4.44 7.89 -15.00
N GLU A 142 -4.14 9.10 -15.49
CA GLU A 142 -4.83 9.55 -16.69
C GLU A 142 -4.84 8.32 -17.58
N GLN A 143 -6.02 7.77 -17.83
CA GLN A 143 -6.17 6.80 -18.89
C GLN A 143 -5.70 7.61 -20.07
N LYS A 144 -4.41 7.49 -20.36
CA LYS A 144 -3.79 8.03 -21.55
C LYS A 144 -4.58 7.29 -22.59
N GLU A 145 -5.63 7.95 -23.07
CA GLU A 145 -6.44 7.48 -24.17
C GLU A 145 -5.40 7.04 -25.16
N ALA A 146 -5.32 5.72 -25.35
CA ALA A 146 -4.38 5.18 -26.31
C ALA A 146 -4.70 5.98 -27.57
N PRO A 147 -3.75 6.78 -28.10
CA PRO A 147 -4.04 7.60 -29.26
C PRO A 147 -4.64 6.65 -30.30
N PRO A 148 -5.77 7.01 -30.92
CA PRO A 148 -6.51 6.09 -31.78
C PRO A 148 -5.52 5.49 -32.75
N SER A 149 -5.30 4.18 -32.61
CA SER A 149 -4.29 3.44 -33.35
C SER A 149 -4.44 3.80 -34.83
N PRO A 150 -3.50 4.55 -35.44
CA PRO A 150 -3.55 4.74 -36.87
C PRO A 150 -3.31 3.36 -37.46
N ALA A 151 -4.35 2.85 -38.13
CA ALA A 151 -4.27 1.63 -38.88
C ALA A 151 -3.08 1.73 -39.84
N GLN A 152 -2.19 0.74 -39.75
CA GLN A 152 -1.46 0.16 -40.87
C GLN A 152 -0.67 1.15 -41.73
N GLU A 153 0.59 1.39 -41.39
CA GLU A 153 1.62 1.41 -42.43
C GLU A 153 2.74 0.45 -42.05
N ALA A 154 2.98 -0.47 -42.98
CA ALA A 154 3.77 -1.66 -42.84
C ALA A 154 5.24 -1.34 -42.56
N ILE A 155 5.82 -2.15 -41.69
CA ILE A 155 7.25 -2.34 -41.50
C ILE A 155 7.81 -2.99 -42.77
N PRO A 156 8.85 -2.42 -43.40
CA PRO A 156 9.89 -3.22 -44.01
C PRO A 156 11.06 -3.33 -43.02
N GLU A 157 11.32 -4.58 -42.67
CA GLU A 157 12.47 -5.07 -41.93
C GLU A 157 13.77 -4.66 -42.64
N SER A 158 14.77 -4.21 -41.89
CA SER A 158 16.17 -4.34 -42.33
C SER A 158 17.05 -4.71 -41.13
N PRO A 159 17.69 -5.88 -41.15
CA PRO A 159 18.45 -6.46 -40.05
C PRO A 159 19.97 -6.22 -40.18
N VAL A 160 20.69 -6.61 -39.12
CA VAL A 160 22.16 -6.86 -39.03
C VAL A 160 22.97 -5.56 -38.93
N GLU A 161 23.71 -5.28 -37.84
CA GLU A 161 24.99 -5.93 -37.55
C GLU A 161 25.33 -6.01 -36.05
N GLU A 162 25.82 -7.19 -35.73
CA GLU A 162 26.41 -7.71 -34.50
C GLU A 162 27.87 -7.23 -34.41
N ALA A 163 28.23 -6.52 -33.33
CA ALA A 163 29.63 -6.20 -33.03
C ALA A 163 29.89 -6.37 -31.53
N ILE A 164 30.28 -7.60 -31.23
CA ILE A 164 31.04 -8.13 -30.11
C ILE A 164 32.20 -7.24 -29.61
N ALA A 165 32.59 -7.53 -28.36
CA ALA A 165 33.85 -7.23 -27.68
C ALA A 165 33.95 -5.89 -26.92
N SER A 166 33.92 -5.99 -25.60
CA SER A 166 35.11 -5.64 -24.81
C SER A 166 35.04 -6.33 -23.44
N ASP A 167 35.82 -7.40 -23.40
CA ASP A 167 36.39 -8.09 -22.27
C ASP A 167 37.29 -7.11 -21.47
N SER A 168 37.13 -7.07 -20.15
CA SER A 168 38.09 -6.41 -19.24
C SER A 168 38.02 -7.11 -17.89
N ASP A 169 38.77 -8.21 -17.83
CA ASP A 169 39.50 -8.72 -16.67
C ASP A 169 40.30 -7.58 -16.00
N GLU A 170 40.11 -7.39 -14.69
CA GLU A 170 41.14 -7.00 -13.70
C GLU A 170 40.63 -7.59 -12.36
N GLU A 171 41.16 -8.71 -11.86
CA GLU A 171 42.39 -8.82 -11.05
C GLU A 171 42.39 -7.82 -9.89
N GLU A 172 42.72 -8.11 -8.64
CA GLU A 172 43.31 -9.25 -7.95
C GLU A 172 43.33 -8.84 -6.45
N GLU A 173 43.44 -9.84 -5.56
CA GLU A 173 44.27 -9.80 -4.34
C GLU A 173 43.97 -8.74 -3.24
N GLU A 174 44.28 -8.89 -1.97
CA GLU A 174 44.94 -9.87 -1.09
C GLU A 174 44.51 -9.35 0.31
N GLU A 175 44.00 -10.17 1.22
CA GLU A 175 44.78 -10.87 2.24
C GLU A 175 45.21 -9.98 3.46
N ILE A 176 45.28 -10.67 4.61
CA ILE A 176 46.06 -10.39 5.82
C ILE A 176 45.53 -9.31 6.79
N LYS A 177 44.89 -9.77 7.89
CA LYS A 177 45.60 -9.93 9.18
C LYS A 177 44.71 -10.58 10.24
N ALA A 178 45.34 -11.55 10.89
CA ALA A 178 44.95 -12.31 12.07
C ALA A 178 44.28 -11.52 13.20
#